data_AF-A0AAU2UXD8-F1
#
_entry.id   AF-A0AAU2UXD8-F1
#
_cell.length_a   1.000
_cell.length_b   1.000
_cell.length_c   1.000
_cell.angle_alpha   90.00
_cell.angle_beta   90.00
_cell.angle_gamma   90.00
#
_symmetry.space_group_name_H-M   'P 1'
#
loop_
_entity.id
_entity.type
_entity.pdbx_description
1 polymer ?
#
loop_
_entity_poly.entity_id
_entity_poly.type
_entity_poly.pdbx_seq_one_letter_code
_entity_poly.pdbx_strand_id
1 'polypeptide(L)'
;MTENIEQHAEGAARSLVELVRALQDRGIDYPGEAHRVHSYLTRCAGEMRTAIELIEDSVQQLQDRELLMSDYRGEPLDDVLQRFTESSDAAKDLAGALHGRLNTTYSAIGRVAYKDGPGE
;
A
#
# COMPACT_ATOMS: atom_id res chain seq x y z
N MET A 1 4.19 9.81 -12.44
CA MET A 1 5.07 9.90 -11.25
C MET A 1 4.85 8.72 -10.29
N THR A 2 3.63 8.16 -10.21
CA THR A 2 3.25 6.96 -9.45
C THR A 2 3.99 5.67 -9.85
N GLU A 3 4.34 5.49 -11.13
CA GLU A 3 5.16 4.35 -11.60
C GLU A 3 6.45 4.13 -10.79
N ASN A 4 7.04 5.21 -10.27
CA ASN A 4 8.28 5.14 -9.51
C ASN A 4 8.07 4.48 -8.13
N ILE A 5 6.95 4.79 -7.46
CA ILE A 5 6.66 4.26 -6.11
C ILE A 5 6.25 2.78 -6.19
N GLU A 6 5.42 2.41 -7.16
CA GLU A 6 5.01 1.01 -7.37
C GLU A 6 6.19 0.11 -7.69
N GLN A 7 7.08 0.58 -8.58
CA GLN A 7 8.30 -0.15 -8.94
C GLN A 7 9.27 -0.27 -7.76
N HIS A 8 9.43 0.80 -6.96
CA HIS A 8 10.27 0.74 -5.76
C HIS A 8 9.71 -0.22 -4.71
N ALA A 9 8.40 -0.21 -4.49
CA ALA A 9 7.77 -1.12 -3.55
C ALA A 9 7.87 -2.58 -4.02
N GLU A 10 7.70 -2.84 -5.32
CA GLU A 10 7.92 -4.16 -5.89
C GLU A 10 9.38 -4.61 -5.77
N GLY A 11 10.33 -3.71 -6.05
CA GLY A 11 11.76 -3.98 -5.88
C GLY A 11 12.13 -4.29 -4.44
N ALA A 12 11.58 -3.55 -3.48
CA ALA A 12 11.75 -3.79 -2.05
C ALA A 12 11.14 -5.14 -1.62
N ALA A 13 9.93 -5.45 -2.10
CA ALA A 13 9.27 -6.72 -1.82
C ALA A 13 10.06 -7.91 -2.40
N ARG A 14 10.58 -7.79 -3.62
CA ARG A 14 11.46 -8.80 -4.24
C ARG A 14 12.76 -8.99 -3.46
N SER A 15 13.40 -7.89 -3.06
CA SER A 15 14.63 -7.92 -2.25
C SER A 15 14.39 -8.63 -0.91
N LEU A 16 13.22 -8.44 -0.30
CA LEU A 16 12.83 -9.14 0.94
C LEU A 16 12.70 -10.66 0.71
N VAL A 17 12.11 -11.10 -0.40
CA VAL A 17 12.03 -12.54 -0.76
C VAL A 17 13.43 -13.13 -0.93
N GLU A 18 14.31 -12.43 -1.64
CA GLU A 18 15.68 -12.88 -1.89
C GLU A 18 16.47 -13.00 -0.58
N LEU A 19 16.31 -12.02 0.32
CA LEU A 19 16.91 -12.07 1.65
C LEU A 19 16.41 -13.28 2.45
N VAL A 20 15.10 -13.54 2.47
CA VAL A 20 14.52 -14.70 3.17
C VAL A 20 15.10 -16.01 2.65
N ARG A 21 15.19 -16.17 1.32
CA ARG A 21 15.79 -17.35 0.70
C ARG A 21 17.26 -17.53 1.12
N ALA A 22 18.05 -16.46 1.06
CA ALA A 22 19.45 -16.50 1.45
C ALA A 22 19.67 -16.84 2.94
N LEU A 23 18.71 -16.50 3.82
CA LEU A 23 18.74 -16.88 5.23
C LEU A 23 18.36 -18.36 5.43
N GLN A 24 17.39 -18.87 4.66
CA GLN A 24 16.99 -20.28 4.68
C GLN A 24 18.05 -21.21 4.13
N ASP A 25 18.74 -20.84 3.06
CA ASP A 25 19.90 -21.57 2.52
C ASP A 25 21.02 -21.73 3.57
N ARG A 26 21.01 -20.90 4.62
CA ARG A 26 21.93 -20.95 5.77
C ARG A 26 21.34 -21.66 7.00
N GLY A 27 20.16 -22.27 6.89
CA GLY A 27 19.48 -23.01 7.96
C GLY A 27 18.68 -22.14 8.94
N ILE A 28 18.26 -20.94 8.55
CA ILE A 28 17.40 -20.07 9.37
C ILE A 28 15.95 -20.24 8.89
N ASP A 29 15.20 -21.12 9.58
CA ASP A 29 13.85 -21.54 9.17
C ASP A 29 12.79 -20.43 9.27
N TYR A 30 13.01 -19.43 10.13
CA TYR A 30 12.03 -18.37 10.37
C TYR A 30 12.69 -16.98 10.46
N PRO A 31 12.79 -16.24 9.34
CA PRO A 31 13.23 -14.85 9.38
C PRO A 31 12.08 -13.98 9.91
N GLY A 32 11.85 -14.02 11.23
CA GLY A 32 10.78 -13.28 11.89
C GLY A 32 10.81 -11.77 11.66
N GLU A 33 11.99 -11.21 11.34
CA GLU A 33 12.14 -9.83 10.90
C GLU A 33 11.51 -9.56 9.54
N ALA A 34 11.64 -10.49 8.57
CA ALA A 34 11.00 -10.37 7.26
C ALA A 34 9.47 -10.44 7.37
N HIS A 35 8.95 -11.31 8.24
CA HIS A 35 7.52 -11.37 8.54
C HIS A 35 6.99 -10.05 9.16
N ARG A 36 7.75 -9.46 10.10
CA ARG A 36 7.39 -8.17 10.71
C ARG A 36 7.38 -7.05 9.68
N VAL A 37 8.44 -6.93 8.86
CA VAL A 37 8.53 -5.90 7.81
C VAL A 37 7.35 -6.02 6.85
N HIS A 38 7.02 -7.24 6.40
CA HIS A 38 5.85 -7.47 5.55
C HIS A 38 4.53 -7.05 6.21
N SER A 39 4.32 -7.45 7.46
CA SER A 39 3.10 -7.12 8.20
C SER A 39 2.94 -5.60 8.41
N TYR A 40 4.02 -4.88 8.71
CA TYR A 40 3.99 -3.42 8.82
C TYR A 40 3.65 -2.74 7.50
N LEU A 41 4.28 -3.17 6.39
CA LEU A 41 4.02 -2.58 5.07
C LEU A 41 2.57 -2.83 4.61
N THR A 42 2.07 -4.04 4.82
CA THR A 42 0.69 -4.42 4.48
C THR A 42 -0.33 -3.61 5.28
N ARG A 43 -0.06 -3.44 6.58
CA ARG A 43 -0.88 -2.63 7.47
C ARG A 43 -0.86 -1.15 7.07
N CYS A 44 0.32 -0.60 6.79
CA CYS A 44 0.47 0.79 6.36
C CYS A 44 -0.32 1.09 5.08
N ALA A 45 -0.27 0.19 4.09
CA ALA A 45 -1.08 0.34 2.87
C ALA A 45 -2.59 0.36 3.15
N GLY A 46 -3.07 -0.49 4.07
CA GLY A 46 -4.46 -0.48 4.51
C GLY A 46 -4.85 0.81 5.24
N GLU A 47 -4.01 1.25 6.19
CA GLU A 47 -4.24 2.49 6.95
C GLU A 47 -4.23 3.73 6.04
N MET A 48 -3.36 3.78 5.02
CA MET A 48 -3.36 4.85 4.02
C MET A 48 -4.66 4.91 3.24
N ARG A 49 -5.17 3.76 2.78
CA ARG A 49 -6.46 3.69 2.08
C ARG A 49 -7.60 4.22 2.94
N THR A 50 -7.70 3.73 4.18
CA THR A 50 -8.74 4.18 5.12
C THR A 50 -8.64 5.67 5.42
N ALA A 51 -7.42 6.21 5.56
CA ALA A 51 -7.23 7.63 5.76
C ALA A 51 -7.75 8.47 4.57
N ILE A 52 -7.51 8.02 3.34
CA ILE A 52 -8.01 8.69 2.13
C ILE A 52 -9.54 8.67 2.10
N GLU A 53 -10.16 7.51 2.37
CA GLU A 53 -11.63 7.35 2.43
C GLU A 53 -12.25 8.33 3.46
N LEU A 54 -11.64 8.46 4.65
CA LEU A 54 -12.12 9.41 5.67
C LEU A 54 -11.97 10.88 5.25
N ILE A 55 -10.92 11.23 4.50
CA ILE A 55 -10.73 12.59 3.98
C ILE A 55 -11.78 12.88 2.90
N GLU A 56 -12.03 11.94 1.98
CA GLU A 56 -13.09 12.06 0.97
C GLU A 56 -14.46 12.28 1.59
N ASP A 57 -14.83 11.47 2.59
CA ASP A 57 -16.09 11.63 3.34
C ASP A 57 -16.17 13.01 4.00
N SER A 58 -15.07 13.50 4.55
CA SER A 58 -15.01 14.81 5.19
C SER A 58 -15.17 15.94 4.17
N VAL A 59 -14.54 15.83 3.00
CA VAL A 59 -14.67 16.80 1.90
C VAL A 59 -16.10 16.82 1.37
N GLN A 60 -16.72 15.65 1.17
CA GLN A 60 -18.12 15.54 0.73
C GLN A 60 -19.06 16.21 1.74
N GLN A 61 -18.86 15.96 3.04
CA GLN A 61 -19.67 16.62 4.09
C GLN A 61 -19.52 18.14 4.11
N LEU A 62 -18.33 18.66 3.80
CA LEU A 62 -18.12 20.11 3.68
C LEU A 62 -18.81 20.68 2.44
N GLN A 63 -18.81 19.92 1.33
CA GLN A 63 -19.53 20.29 0.10
C GLN A 63 -21.04 20.32 0.32
N ASP A 64 -21.61 19.28 0.94
CA ASP A 64 -23.04 19.15 1.22
C ASP A 64 -23.56 20.27 2.15
N ARG A 65 -22.66 20.84 2.96
CA ARG A 65 -22.96 21.96 3.87
C ARG A 65 -22.67 23.33 3.25
N GLU A 66 -22.26 23.39 1.98
CA GLU A 66 -21.86 24.61 1.28
C GLU A 66 -20.72 25.37 2.00
N LEU A 67 -19.88 24.64 2.77
CA LEU A 67 -18.79 25.23 3.56
C LEU A 67 -17.48 25.34 2.77
N LEU A 68 -17.38 24.65 1.64
CA LEU A 68 -16.32 24.84 0.67
C LEU A 68 -16.65 26.10 -0.14
N MET A 69 -16.22 27.27 0.34
CA MET A 69 -16.32 28.51 -0.43
C MET A 69 -15.10 28.66 -1.36
N SER A 70 -15.25 29.45 -2.43
CA SER A 70 -14.26 29.64 -3.49
C SER A 70 -12.82 29.79 -3.00
N ASP A 71 -11.88 29.14 -3.71
CA ASP A 71 -10.44 29.22 -3.42
C ASP A 71 -9.93 30.68 -3.41
N TYR A 72 -9.10 31.01 -2.43
CA TYR A 72 -8.36 32.27 -2.31
C TYR A 72 -7.45 32.56 -3.52
N ARG A 73 -7.16 31.55 -4.36
CA ARG A 73 -6.36 31.67 -5.59
C ARG A 73 -7.18 31.98 -6.84
N GLY A 74 -8.51 32.08 -6.75
CA GLY A 74 -9.40 32.40 -7.88
C GLY A 74 -9.64 31.24 -8.85
N GLU A 75 -9.25 30.02 -8.48
CA GLU A 75 -9.57 28.81 -9.23
C GLU A 75 -11.02 28.36 -8.94
N PRO A 76 -11.78 27.85 -9.92
CA PRO A 76 -13.10 27.29 -9.67
C PRO A 76 -12.99 26.14 -8.66
N LEU A 77 -13.82 26.17 -7.63
CA LEU A 77 -13.84 25.14 -6.59
C LEU A 77 -14.07 23.73 -7.18
N ASP A 78 -14.89 23.64 -8.23
CA ASP A 78 -15.18 22.39 -8.93
C ASP A 78 -13.92 21.76 -9.54
N ASP A 79 -13.01 22.56 -10.09
CA ASP A 79 -11.74 22.09 -10.66
C ASP A 79 -10.79 21.58 -9.56
N VAL A 80 -10.79 22.23 -8.40
CA VAL A 80 -10.01 21.79 -7.22
C VAL A 80 -10.55 20.47 -6.69
N LEU A 81 -11.87 20.34 -6.58
CA LEU A 81 -12.52 19.11 -6.11
C LEU A 81 -12.32 17.96 -7.08
N GLN A 82 -12.44 18.21 -8.39
CA GLN A 82 -12.18 17.19 -9.39
C GLN A 82 -10.75 16.65 -9.28
N ARG A 83 -9.75 17.54 -9.19
CA ARG A 83 -8.34 17.10 -9.04
C ARG A 83 -8.10 16.36 -7.72
N PHE A 84 -8.74 16.78 -6.64
CA PHE A 84 -8.66 16.08 -5.36
C PHE A 84 -9.18 14.64 -5.52
N THR A 85 -10.37 14.47 -6.10
CA THR A 85 -10.98 13.15 -6.36
C THR A 85 -10.10 12.29 -7.27
N GLU A 86 -9.62 12.82 -8.39
CA GLU A 86 -8.73 12.09 -9.29
C GLU A 86 -7.43 11.65 -8.58
N SER A 87 -6.87 12.53 -7.73
CA SER A 87 -5.66 12.22 -6.97
C SER A 87 -5.90 11.21 -5.85
N SER A 88 -7.06 11.26 -5.19
CA SER A 88 -7.41 10.36 -4.10
C SER A 88 -7.74 8.97 -4.62
N ASP A 89 -8.42 8.87 -5.77
CA ASP A 89 -8.63 7.62 -6.51
C ASP A 89 -7.30 6.98 -6.91
N ALA A 90 -6.39 7.74 -7.53
CA ALA A 90 -5.06 7.25 -7.87
C ALA A 90 -4.27 6.76 -6.64
N ALA A 91 -4.41 7.44 -5.50
CA ALA A 91 -3.76 7.04 -4.25
C ALA A 91 -4.37 5.76 -3.64
N LYS A 92 -5.69 5.57 -3.73
CA LYS A 92 -6.37 4.33 -3.32
C LYS A 92 -5.97 3.15 -4.20
N ASP A 93 -5.88 3.36 -5.51
CA ASP A 93 -5.41 2.34 -6.46
C ASP A 93 -3.96 1.93 -6.16
N LEU A 94 -3.09 2.91 -5.92
CA LEU A 94 -1.71 2.66 -5.50
C LEU A 94 -1.66 1.84 -4.21
N ALA A 95 -2.40 2.24 -3.18
CA ALA A 95 -2.47 1.51 -1.90
C ALA A 95 -2.98 0.07 -2.09
N GLY A 96 -3.98 -0.12 -2.95
CA GLY A 96 -4.50 -1.44 -3.32
C GLY A 96 -3.48 -2.31 -4.06
N ALA A 97 -2.78 -1.73 -5.04
CA ALA A 97 -1.73 -2.41 -5.80
C ALA A 97 -0.56 -2.81 -4.89
N LEU A 98 -0.14 -1.92 -3.98
CA LEU A 98 0.87 -2.19 -2.96
C LEU A 98 0.45 -3.35 -2.06
N HIS A 99 -0.78 -3.32 -1.55
CA HIS A 99 -1.31 -4.40 -0.71
C HIS A 99 -1.31 -5.74 -1.47
N GLY A 100 -1.77 -5.77 -2.72
CA GLY A 100 -1.79 -6.98 -3.55
C GLY A 100 -0.39 -7.56 -3.85
N ARG A 101 0.58 -6.69 -4.20
CA ARG A 101 1.98 -7.09 -4.44
C ARG A 101 2.65 -7.61 -3.18
N LEU A 102 2.40 -6.97 -2.03
CA LEU A 102 2.88 -7.42 -0.73
C LEU A 102 2.26 -8.77 -0.35
N ASN A 103 0.96 -8.98 -0.59
CA ASN A 103 0.30 -10.26 -0.30
C ASN A 103 0.84 -11.41 -1.19
N THR A 104 1.14 -11.10 -2.46
CA THR A 104 1.82 -12.05 -3.37
C THR A 104 3.21 -12.41 -2.86
N THR A 105 3.95 -11.42 -2.38
CA THR A 105 5.27 -11.58 -1.77
C THR A 105 5.21 -12.44 -0.50
N TYR A 106 4.22 -12.22 0.36
CA TYR A 106 3.97 -13.07 1.53
C TYR A 106 3.68 -14.51 1.16
N SER A 107 2.81 -14.72 0.16
CA SER A 107 2.50 -16.06 -0.32
C SER A 107 3.72 -16.75 -0.94
N ALA A 108 4.66 -15.99 -1.52
CA ALA A 108 5.94 -16.51 -1.99
C ALA A 108 6.86 -16.85 -0.81
N ILE A 109 7.00 -15.96 0.17
CA ILE A 109 7.81 -16.18 1.39
C ILE A 109 7.28 -17.38 2.17
N GLY A 110 5.97 -17.47 2.41
CA GLY A 110 5.34 -18.60 3.07
C GLY A 110 5.53 -19.90 2.27
N ARG A 111 5.42 -19.86 0.94
CA ARG A 111 5.73 -21.05 0.12
C ARG A 111 7.19 -21.46 0.17
N VAL A 112 8.13 -20.55 0.39
CA VAL A 112 9.56 -20.91 0.53
C VAL A 112 9.84 -21.36 1.97
N ALA A 113 9.25 -20.71 2.98
CA ALA A 113 9.40 -21.07 4.39
C ALA A 113 8.69 -22.34 4.83
N TYR A 114 7.62 -22.74 4.12
CA TYR A 114 6.82 -23.92 4.46
C TYR A 114 6.86 -25.00 3.37
N LYS A 115 7.63 -24.85 2.30
CA LYS A 115 8.01 -25.99 1.44
C LYS A 115 9.17 -26.75 2.08
N ASP A 116 8.81 -27.43 3.16
CA ASP A 116 9.37 -28.67 3.72
C ASP A 116 8.69 -28.95 5.08
N GLY A 117 7.39 -28.65 5.21
CA GLY A 117 6.58 -29.32 6.23
C GLY A 117 6.53 -30.81 5.89
N PRO A 118 6.80 -31.73 6.82
CA PRO A 118 6.95 -33.14 6.50
C PRO A 118 5.68 -33.61 5.81
N GLY A 119 5.83 -34.16 4.61
CA GLY A 119 4.84 -35.08 4.08
C GLY A 119 4.87 -36.31 4.97
N GLU A 120 3.92 -36.36 5.90
CA GLU A 120 3.27 -37.56 6.45
C GLU A 120 1.89 -37.17 7.01
#